data_AF-A0A2M7MFB0-F1
#
_entry.id   AF-A0A2M7MFB0-F1
#
_cell.length_a   1.000
_cell.length_b   1.000
_cell.length_c   1.000
_cell.angle_alpha   90.00
_cell.angle_beta   90.00
_cell.angle_gamma   90.00
#
_symmetry.space_group_name_H-M   'P 1'
#
loop_
_entity.id
_entity.type
_entity.pdbx_description
1 polymer ?
#
loop_
_entity_poly.entity_id
_entity_poly.type
_entity_poly.pdbx_seq_one_letter_code
_entity_poly.pdbx_strand_id
1 'polypeptide(L)'
;LFMVLSGKVKNNLLILLDKLKIDQVKTKLIVKTIENLKLKIENFKKGSILIALPELDKNIILAARNIPKVETVEVRNLNALDLLSFKYLIMPKESIKVIKTTFLK
;
A
#
# COMPACT_ATOMS: atom_id res chain seq x y z
N LEU A 1 3.17 15.03 6.11
CA LEU A 1 2.52 13.85 5.48
C LEU A 1 1.95 14.16 4.09
N PHE A 2 1.02 15.11 3.96
CA PHE A 2 0.35 15.46 2.69
C PHE A 2 1.31 15.88 1.56
N MET A 3 2.41 16.56 1.88
CA MET A 3 3.44 16.91 0.89
C MET A 3 4.07 15.67 0.24
N VAL A 4 4.36 14.63 1.02
CA VAL A 4 4.95 13.37 0.53
C VAL A 4 3.93 12.58 -0.31
N LEU A 5 2.68 12.53 0.15
CA LEU A 5 1.58 11.93 -0.61
C LEU A 5 1.38 12.62 -1.95
N SER A 6 1.33 13.96 -1.97
CA SER A 6 1.23 14.76 -3.19
C SER A 6 2.41 14.48 -4.14
N GLY A 7 3.63 14.41 -3.61
CA GLY A 7 4.82 14.04 -4.38
C GLY A 7 4.72 12.64 -5.00
N LYS A 8 4.21 11.65 -4.25
CA LYS A 8 3.98 10.29 -4.77
C LYS A 8 2.91 10.25 -5.86
N VAL A 9 1.84 11.02 -5.69
CA VAL A 9 0.78 11.15 -6.70
C VAL A 9 1.36 11.76 -7.98
N LYS A 10 2.11 12.86 -7.87
CA LYS A 10 2.77 13.51 -9.02
C LYS A 10 3.71 12.58 -9.77
N ASN A 11 4.36 11.66 -9.06
CA ASN A 11 5.29 10.69 -9.63
C ASN A 11 4.62 9.36 -10.07
N ASN A 12 3.29 9.27 -10.05
CA ASN A 12 2.52 8.04 -10.35
C ASN A 12 2.99 6.81 -9.53
N LEU A 13 3.42 7.04 -8.28
CA LEU A 13 3.88 6.00 -7.35
C LEU A 13 2.77 5.52 -6.40
N LEU A 14 1.58 6.10 -6.50
CA LEU A 14 0.41 5.77 -5.70
C LEU A 14 -0.55 4.91 -6.51
N ILE A 15 -0.94 3.77 -5.95
CA ILE A 15 -1.82 2.77 -6.58
C ILE A 15 -3.04 2.58 -5.71
N LEU A 16 -4.21 2.78 -6.30
CA LEU A 16 -5.49 2.57 -5.63
C LEU A 16 -6.12 1.26 -6.07
N LEU A 17 -6.50 0.43 -5.09
CA LEU A 17 -7.34 -0.75 -5.32
C LEU A 17 -8.78 -0.47 -4.89
N ASP A 18 -9.75 -1.09 -5.55
CA ASP A 18 -11.15 -0.99 -5.10
C ASP A 18 -11.37 -1.71 -3.77
N LYS A 19 -10.95 -2.98 -3.69
CA LYS A 19 -10.99 -3.79 -2.47
C LYS A 19 -9.79 -4.71 -2.42
N LEU A 20 -9.23 -4.87 -1.23
CA LEU A 20 -8.17 -5.84 -0.95
C LEU A 20 -8.69 -6.75 0.17
N LYS A 21 -9.41 -7.81 -0.22
CA LYS A 21 -9.82 -8.90 0.68
C LYS A 21 -9.03 -10.14 0.32
N ILE A 22 -8.44 -10.77 1.33
CA ILE A 22 -7.70 -12.01 1.18
C ILE A 22 -8.31 -13.03 2.14
N ASP A 23 -9.13 -13.94 1.61
CA ASP A 23 -9.73 -15.02 2.38
C ASP A 23 -8.71 -16.09 2.82
N GLN A 24 -7.54 -16.16 2.17
CA GLN A 24 -6.48 -17.12 2.48
C GLN A 24 -5.12 -16.44 2.64
N VAL A 25 -4.48 -16.63 3.80
CA VAL A 25 -3.13 -16.12 4.13
C VAL A 25 -2.05 -16.76 3.25
N LYS A 26 -1.97 -16.33 1.98
CA LYS A 26 -1.01 -16.86 1.00
C LYS A 26 -0.21 -15.70 0.41
N THR A 27 1.08 -15.68 0.70
CA THR A 27 2.06 -14.77 0.09
C THR A 27 1.99 -14.80 -1.43
N LYS A 28 1.76 -15.98 -2.03
CA LYS A 28 1.59 -16.15 -3.49
C LYS A 28 0.48 -15.29 -4.09
N LEU A 29 -0.62 -15.05 -3.36
CA LEU A 29 -1.72 -14.22 -3.83
C LEU A 29 -1.32 -12.74 -3.88
N ILE A 30 -0.60 -12.27 -2.87
CA ILE A 30 -0.05 -10.90 -2.85
C ILE A 30 1.01 -10.73 -3.93
N VAL A 31 1.92 -11.70 -4.09
CA VAL A 31 2.93 -11.67 -5.16
C VAL A 31 2.26 -11.62 -6.54
N LYS A 32 1.27 -12.48 -6.81
CA LYS A 32 0.50 -12.42 -8.07
C LYS A 32 -0.20 -11.08 -8.27
N THR A 33 -0.73 -10.48 -7.21
CA THR A 33 -1.37 -9.16 -7.28
C THR A 33 -0.35 -8.08 -7.63
N ILE A 34 0.83 -8.13 -7.01
CA ILE A 34 1.95 -7.22 -7.29
C ILE A 34 2.49 -7.43 -8.71
N GLU A 35 2.59 -8.68 -9.19
CA GLU A 35 2.99 -9.00 -10.56
C GLU A 35 1.96 -8.51 -11.58
N ASN A 36 0.67 -8.71 -11.32
CA ASN A 36 -0.40 -8.17 -12.16
C ASN A 36 -0.39 -6.64 -12.19
N LEU A 37 -0.14 -5.99 -11.05
CA LEU A 37 0.03 -4.54 -10.96
C LEU A 37 1.26 -4.09 -11.73
N LYS A 38 2.36 -4.85 -11.67
CA LYS A 38 3.58 -4.60 -12.44
C LYS A 38 3.35 -4.67 -13.94
N LEU A 39 2.53 -5.60 -14.39
CA LEU A 39 2.20 -5.75 -15.81
C LEU A 39 1.24 -4.66 -16.31
N LYS A 40 0.35 -4.16 -15.44
CA LYS A 40 -0.63 -3.13 -15.79
C LYS A 40 -0.12 -1.69 -15.66
N ILE A 41 0.95 -1.47 -14.90
CA ILE A 41 1.48 -0.14 -14.60
C ILE A 41 2.91 -0.06 -15.13
N GLU A 42 3.11 0.61 -16.28
CA GLU A 42 4.42 0.80 -16.93
C GLU A 42 5.50 1.35 -15.97
N ASN A 43 5.08 2.17 -15.00
CA ASN A 43 5.98 2.81 -14.04
C ASN A 43 6.30 1.94 -12.82
N PHE A 44 5.78 0.72 -12.71
CA PHE A 44 5.99 -0.15 -11.56
C PHE A 44 7.27 -0.99 -11.73
N LYS A 45 8.40 -0.44 -11.28
CA LYS A 45 9.72 -1.08 -11.29
C LYS A 45 9.95 -1.83 -9.97
N LYS A 46 10.95 -2.73 -9.94
CA LYS A 46 11.42 -3.36 -8.69
C LYS A 46 11.74 -2.24 -7.68
N GLY A 47 10.99 -2.17 -6.58
CA GLY A 47 11.15 -1.15 -5.55
C GLY A 47 10.41 -1.55 -4.28
N SER A 48 10.68 -0.83 -3.20
CA SER A 48 9.99 -1.06 -1.93
C SER A 48 8.53 -0.58 -2.02
N ILE A 49 7.60 -1.43 -1.60
CA ILE A 49 6.16 -1.23 -1.68
C ILE A 49 5.61 -1.14 -0.25
N LEU A 50 4.88 -0.07 0.03
CA LEU A 50 4.12 0.08 1.27
C LEU A 50 2.64 -0.14 0.95
N ILE A 51 2.01 -1.06 1.67
CA ILE A 51 0.57 -1.32 1.59
C ILE A 51 -0.09 -0.66 2.80
N ALA A 52 -0.87 0.39 2.58
CA ALA A 52 -1.60 1.09 3.64
C ALA A 52 -3.05 0.60 3.73
N LEU A 53 -3.35 -0.17 4.79
CA LEU A 53 -4.66 -0.78 5.02
C LEU A 53 -5.55 0.11 5.90
N PRO A 54 -6.87 0.16 5.64
CA PRO A 54 -7.80 0.98 6.42
C PRO A 54 -8.01 0.40 7.83
N GLU A 55 -7.98 -0.93 7.92
CA GLU A 55 -8.10 -1.70 9.15
C GLU A 55 -7.03 -2.78 9.21
N LEU A 56 -6.69 -3.18 10.42
CA LEU A 56 -5.62 -4.12 10.74
C LEU A 56 -6.07 -5.55 10.44
N ASP A 57 -6.01 -5.94 9.16
CA ASP A 57 -6.30 -7.31 8.75
C ASP A 57 -5.07 -8.20 8.95
N LYS A 58 -5.13 -9.06 9.97
CA LYS A 58 -4.04 -9.99 10.32
C LYS A 58 -3.66 -10.88 9.14
N ASN A 59 -4.61 -11.26 8.29
CA ASN A 59 -4.34 -12.15 7.16
C ASN A 59 -3.45 -11.47 6.13
N ILE A 60 -3.70 -10.18 5.87
CA ILE A 60 -2.92 -9.40 4.90
C ILE A 60 -1.53 -9.13 5.47
N ILE A 61 -1.43 -8.77 6.75
CA ILE A 61 -0.14 -8.52 7.42
C ILE A 61 0.72 -9.78 7.43
N LEU A 62 0.15 -10.93 7.79
CA LEU A 62 0.88 -12.22 7.79
C LEU A 62 1.30 -12.63 6.38
N ALA A 63 0.44 -12.42 5.38
CA ALA A 63 0.75 -12.75 4.00
C ALA A 63 1.79 -11.80 3.38
N ALA A 64 1.88 -10.53 3.81
CA ALA A 64 2.84 -9.57 3.29
C ALA A 64 4.20 -9.63 3.99
N ARG A 65 4.24 -9.98 5.28
CA ARG A 65 5.46 -10.00 6.11
C ARG A 65 6.61 -10.82 5.53
N ASN A 66 6.29 -11.91 4.82
CA ASN A 66 7.30 -12.80 4.24
C ASN A 66 7.75 -12.39 2.82
N ILE A 67 7.30 -11.23 2.32
CA ILE A 67 7.65 -10.77 0.97
C ILE A 67 8.74 -9.69 1.08
N PRO A 68 9.93 -9.92 0.50
CA PRO A 68 11.00 -8.93 0.54
C PRO A 68 10.58 -7.67 -0.21
N LYS A 69 10.89 -6.51 0.37
CA LYS A 69 10.56 -5.17 -0.16
C LYS A 69 9.07 -4.83 -0.15
N VAL A 70 8.23 -5.58 0.58
CA VAL A 70 6.83 -5.23 0.81
C VAL A 70 6.61 -5.08 2.31
N GLU A 71 6.00 -3.98 2.71
CA GLU A 71 5.59 -3.74 4.09
C GLU A 71 4.12 -3.34 4.13
N THR A 72 3.43 -3.76 5.18
CA THR A 72 2.03 -3.38 5.44
C THR A 72 1.97 -2.49 6.66
N VAL A 73 1.25 -1.39 6.55
CA VAL A 73 1.00 -0.46 7.64
C VAL A 73 -0.49 -0.15 7.70
N GLU A 74 -1.00 0.09 8.91
CA GLU A 74 -2.34 0.65 9.07
C GLU A 74 -2.31 2.14 8.72
N VAL A 75 -3.34 2.63 8.02
CA VAL A 75 -3.48 4.05 7.69
C VAL A 75 -3.34 4.97 8.90
N ARG A 76 -3.82 4.53 10.07
CA ARG A 76 -3.72 5.28 11.33
C ARG A 76 -2.27 5.44 11.81
N ASN A 77 -1.40 4.48 11.49
CA ASN A 77 0.01 4.45 11.86
C ASN A 77 0.92 4.91 10.71
N LEU A 78 0.36 5.55 9.68
CA LEU A 78 1.11 5.97 8.50
C LEU A 78 2.05 7.14 8.84
N ASN A 79 3.36 6.89 8.76
CA ASN A 79 4.36 7.92 9.02
C ASN A 79 4.94 8.52 7.73
N ALA A 80 5.47 9.74 7.84
CA ALA A 80 6.18 10.38 6.73
C ALA A 80 7.48 9.66 6.37
N LEU A 81 8.15 9.06 7.36
CA LEU A 81 9.37 8.27 7.16
C LEU A 81 9.09 7.04 6.29
N ASP A 82 8.06 6.27 6.63
CA ASP A 82 7.68 5.07 5.86
C ASP A 82 7.34 5.47 4.41
N LEU A 83 6.56 6.54 4.23
CA LEU A 83 6.26 7.04 2.90
C LEU A 83 7.51 7.46 2.10
N LEU A 84 8.56 7.97 2.74
CA LEU A 84 9.79 8.32 2.04
C LEU A 84 10.69 7.10 1.77
N SER A 85 10.73 6.16 2.70
CA SER A 85 11.51 4.91 2.61
C SER A 85 10.98 3.97 1.53
N PHE A 86 9.66 3.90 1.37
CA PHE A 86 9.03 3.07 0.35
C PHE A 86 8.80 3.86 -0.93
N LYS A 87 9.10 3.27 -2.09
CA LYS A 87 8.91 3.93 -3.39
C LYS A 87 7.44 3.95 -3.77
N TYR A 88 6.78 2.80 -3.74
CA TYR A 88 5.38 2.64 -4.12
C TYR A 88 4.47 2.62 -2.89
N LEU A 89 3.31 3.26 -3.01
CA LEU A 89 2.26 3.22 -2.01
C LEU A 89 1.01 2.60 -2.63
N ILE A 90 0.55 1.51 -2.03
CA ILE A 90 -0.65 0.78 -2.44
C ILE A 90 -1.69 0.95 -1.34
N MET A 91 -2.89 1.40 -1.67
CA MET A 91 -3.98 1.48 -0.69
C MET A 91 -5.34 1.20 -1.33
N PRO A 92 -6.26 0.50 -0.64
CA PRO A 92 -7.63 0.41 -1.11
C PRO A 92 -8.34 1.77 -1.00
N LYS A 93 -9.42 1.97 -1.78
CA LYS A 93 -10.22 3.21 -1.74
C LYS A 93 -10.76 3.53 -0.34
N GLU A 94 -11.03 2.50 0.46
CA GLU A 94 -11.46 2.64 1.86
C GLU A 94 -10.39 3.34 2.72
N SER A 95 -9.10 3.11 2.46
CA SER A 95 -8.00 3.78 3.17
C SER A 95 -8.01 5.29 2.99
N ILE A 96 -8.42 5.81 1.83
CA ILE A 96 -8.49 7.26 1.60
C ILE A 96 -9.50 7.90 2.54
N LYS A 97 -10.65 7.24 2.79
CA LYS A 97 -11.66 7.76 3.71
C LYS A 97 -11.08 7.88 5.12
N VAL A 98 -10.35 6.85 5.57
CA VAL A 98 -9.70 6.86 6.89
C VAL A 98 -8.62 7.94 6.97
N ILE A 99 -7.76 8.11 5.95
CA ILE A 99 -6.76 9.19 5.89
C ILE A 99 -7.45 10.56 6.06
N LYS A 100 -8.54 10.81 5.33
CA LYS A 100 -9.26 12.07 5.39
C LYS A 100 -9.86 12.32 6.78
N THR A 101 -10.38 11.30 7.45
CA THR A 101 -10.93 11.46 8.80
C THR A 101 -9.84 11.66 9.86
N THR A 102 -8.69 10.97 9.73
CA THR A 102 -7.63 11.01 10.73
C THR A 102 -6.76 12.26 10.64
N PHE A 103 -6.43 12.74 9.45
CA PHE A 103 -5.45 13.83 9.25
C PHE A 103 -6.06 15.19 8.89
N LEU A 104 -7.36 15.27 8.64
CA LEU A 104 -8.05 16.50 8.25
C LEU A 104 -8.90 17.10 9.40
N LYS A 105 -8.49 16.82 10.64
CA LYS A 105 -9.17 17.27 11.86
C LYS A 105 -8.61 18.59 12.35
#